data_AF-A0A9P6M9T1-F1
#
_entry.id   AF-A0A9P6M9T1-F1
#
_cell.length_a   1.000
_cell.length_b   1.000
_cell.length_c   1.000
_cell.angle_alpha   90.00
_cell.angle_beta   90.00
_cell.angle_gamma   90.00
#
_symmetry.space_group_name_H-M   'P 1'
#
loop_
_entity.id
_entity.type
_entity.pdbx_description
1 polymer ?
#
loop_
_entity_poly.entity_id
_entity_poly.type
_entity_poly.pdbx_seq_one_letter_code
_entity_poly.pdbx_strand_id
1 'polypeptide(L)'
;MLFLKSILLACTAVVVVAQREYDALVSGTRLIGIDTTIPGQSGVDIFRHTQNHASAVASILLFAANRANFRPHQNGVITDSAVFGEFINQSTRFPAVRPQIEYGNELELNGDRHQLKEEIERTYHANVNHPQEIANALEGLIPSRLSAGVKSQVWVLSHITLLSEPHQEVAFELAYLVLKLVAADDNGGAVKVVPQSAHFSANAYRIDSDILIKNAVQFARQIPTFDVPTFLKELSTTRLTKKVNGNVERLEAWLDGKDNDKNLISGQSSHRQTHHCAGRFPSSQLRLQA
;
A
#
# COMPACT_ATOMS: atom_id res chain seq x y z
N MET A 1 -19.71 -18.93 -46.14
CA MET A 1 -20.13 -17.87 -45.19
C MET A 1 -20.49 -18.53 -43.88
N LEU A 2 -19.65 -18.40 -42.85
CA LEU A 2 -19.98 -18.60 -41.43
C LEU A 2 -18.86 -17.93 -40.63
N PHE A 3 -18.73 -16.63 -40.88
CA PHE A 3 -18.10 -15.68 -39.99
C PHE A 3 -19.15 -15.24 -38.96
N LEU A 4 -18.70 -14.85 -37.76
CA LEU A 4 -19.48 -14.40 -36.60
C LEU A 4 -20.17 -15.50 -35.79
N LYS A 5 -19.50 -15.93 -34.70
CA LYS A 5 -20.00 -15.87 -33.31
C LYS A 5 -19.03 -16.59 -32.36
N SER A 6 -17.85 -15.99 -32.15
CA SER A 6 -16.94 -16.43 -31.08
C SER A 6 -16.21 -15.23 -30.45
N ILE A 7 -16.86 -14.06 -30.42
CA ILE A 7 -16.39 -12.89 -29.68
C ILE A 7 -17.42 -12.63 -28.60
N LEU A 8 -17.39 -13.43 -27.55
CA LEU A 8 -18.08 -13.14 -26.29
C LEU A 8 -17.55 -14.09 -25.21
N LEU A 9 -16.35 -13.83 -24.68
CA LEU A 9 -15.93 -14.21 -23.32
C LEU A 9 -14.49 -13.69 -23.08
N ALA A 10 -14.34 -12.39 -22.84
CA ALA A 10 -13.09 -11.80 -22.34
C ALA A 10 -13.39 -10.47 -21.63
N CYS A 11 -14.32 -10.48 -20.66
CA CYS A 11 -14.68 -9.27 -19.90
C CYS A 11 -15.08 -9.56 -18.44
N THR A 12 -14.68 -10.69 -17.84
CA THR A 12 -15.15 -11.06 -16.50
C THR A 12 -14.00 -11.57 -15.63
N ALA A 13 -13.16 -10.65 -15.16
CA ALA A 13 -12.29 -10.89 -14.00
C ALA A 13 -11.83 -9.59 -13.30
N VAL A 14 -11.75 -8.46 -14.02
CA VAL A 14 -11.08 -7.24 -13.51
C VAL A 14 -11.90 -6.39 -12.51
N VAL A 15 -13.07 -6.81 -12.01
CA VAL A 15 -13.97 -5.90 -11.23
C VAL A 15 -14.53 -6.48 -9.93
N VAL A 16 -13.88 -7.45 -9.28
CA VAL A 16 -14.38 -7.90 -7.96
C VAL A 16 -13.91 -6.98 -6.82
N VAL A 17 -12.77 -6.31 -6.97
CA VAL A 17 -12.26 -5.36 -5.95
C VAL A 17 -13.09 -4.08 -5.84
N ALA A 18 -13.60 -3.58 -6.96
CA ALA A 18 -14.32 -2.31 -7.01
C ALA A 18 -15.74 -2.38 -6.40
N GLN A 19 -16.24 -3.57 -6.05
CA GLN A 19 -17.59 -3.75 -5.49
C GLN A 19 -17.62 -4.11 -4.00
N ARG A 20 -16.48 -4.42 -3.37
CA ARG A 20 -16.44 -4.67 -1.92
C ARG A 20 -16.06 -3.40 -1.19
N GLU A 21 -17.01 -2.81 -0.47
CA GLU A 21 -16.72 -1.77 0.51
C GLU A 21 -15.76 -2.35 1.56
N TYR A 22 -14.63 -1.67 1.77
CA TYR A 22 -13.68 -1.97 2.82
C TYR A 22 -13.47 -0.72 3.67
N ASP A 23 -13.13 -0.91 4.94
CA ASP A 23 -12.89 0.17 5.88
C ASP A 23 -11.44 0.68 5.81
N ALA A 24 -10.51 -0.21 5.45
CA ALA A 24 -9.08 0.07 5.47
C ALA A 24 -8.35 -0.73 4.39
N LEU A 25 -7.34 -0.12 3.80
CA LEU A 25 -6.39 -0.76 2.91
C LEU A 25 -4.96 -0.40 3.29
N VAL A 26 -4.11 -1.42 3.29
CA VAL A 26 -2.66 -1.30 3.45
C VAL A 26 -1.96 -2.09 2.36
N SER A 27 -0.75 -1.65 2.00
CA SER A 27 -0.02 -2.18 0.86
C SER A 27 1.41 -2.52 1.21
N GLY A 28 1.87 -3.69 0.80
CA GLY A 28 3.28 -4.08 0.81
C GLY A 28 3.82 -4.14 -0.60
N THR A 29 5.12 -4.00 -0.74
CA THR A 29 5.81 -4.14 -2.03
C THR A 29 7.11 -4.88 -1.83
N ARG A 30 7.52 -5.66 -2.82
CA ARG A 30 8.79 -6.38 -2.80
C ARG A 30 9.39 -6.50 -4.19
N LEU A 31 10.71 -6.61 -4.24
CA LEU A 31 11.45 -7.07 -5.41
C LEU A 31 11.92 -8.51 -5.14
N ILE A 32 11.68 -9.42 -6.08
CA ILE A 32 12.31 -10.73 -6.13
C ILE A 32 13.20 -10.75 -7.38
N GLY A 33 14.48 -11.05 -7.17
CA GLY A 33 15.51 -10.95 -8.18
C GLY A 33 16.42 -9.72 -7.99
N ILE A 34 16.86 -9.12 -9.09
CA ILE A 34 17.90 -8.07 -9.09
C ILE A 34 17.32 -6.71 -9.42
N ASP A 35 17.73 -5.70 -8.65
CA ASP A 35 17.49 -4.30 -8.98
C ASP A 35 18.44 -3.91 -10.11
N THR A 36 17.87 -3.73 -11.30
CA THR A 36 18.62 -3.39 -12.50
C THR A 36 18.62 -1.90 -12.81
N THR A 37 18.22 -1.07 -11.84
CA THR A 37 18.27 0.39 -12.00
C THR A 37 19.71 0.86 -12.20
N ILE A 38 19.97 1.57 -13.30
CA ILE A 38 21.23 2.26 -13.54
C ILE A 38 21.05 3.76 -13.25
N PRO A 39 21.70 4.31 -12.19
CA PRO A 39 21.57 5.72 -11.84
C PRO A 39 21.98 6.66 -12.97
N GLY A 40 21.20 7.73 -13.18
CA GLY A 40 21.53 8.79 -14.15
C GLY A 40 21.25 8.46 -15.62
N GLN A 41 20.66 7.30 -15.92
CA GLN A 41 20.21 7.01 -17.28
C GLN A 41 19.06 7.90 -17.74
N SER A 42 19.00 8.15 -19.04
CA SER A 42 17.89 8.89 -19.63
C SER A 42 16.60 8.08 -19.52
N GLY A 43 15.45 8.76 -19.41
CA GLY A 43 14.16 8.07 -19.34
C GLY A 43 13.89 7.19 -20.57
N VAL A 44 14.40 7.57 -21.74
CA VAL A 44 14.29 6.76 -22.96
C VAL A 44 15.04 5.44 -22.80
N ASP A 45 16.24 5.46 -22.21
CA ASP A 45 17.06 4.26 -22.02
C ASP A 45 16.48 3.30 -20.99
N ILE A 46 15.73 3.83 -20.01
CA ILE A 46 14.99 3.01 -19.03
C ILE A 46 13.92 2.16 -19.73
N PHE A 47 13.18 2.72 -20.69
CA PHE A 47 12.17 1.97 -21.45
C PHE A 47 12.73 1.21 -22.66
N ARG A 48 13.91 1.59 -23.17
CA ARG A 48 14.48 1.02 -24.40
C ARG A 48 15.37 -0.20 -24.15
N HIS A 49 16.05 -0.28 -23.01
CA HIS A 49 16.98 -1.36 -22.76
C HIS A 49 16.36 -2.36 -21.78
N THR A 50 16.27 -3.62 -22.21
CA THR A 50 15.67 -4.71 -21.43
C THR A 50 16.26 -4.86 -20.04
N GLN A 51 17.56 -4.61 -19.91
CA GLN A 51 18.24 -4.58 -18.63
C GLN A 51 17.62 -3.60 -17.63
N ASN A 52 16.94 -2.54 -18.06
CA ASN A 52 16.33 -1.54 -17.19
C ASN A 52 14.82 -1.73 -16.99
N HIS A 53 14.24 -2.79 -17.54
CA HIS A 53 12.78 -2.93 -17.55
C HIS A 53 12.18 -3.07 -16.15
N ALA A 54 12.94 -3.49 -15.13
CA ALA A 54 12.49 -3.44 -13.74
C ALA A 54 12.15 -2.00 -13.31
N SER A 55 13.04 -1.04 -13.60
CA SER A 55 12.80 0.38 -13.35
C SER A 55 11.69 0.96 -14.23
N ALA A 56 11.59 0.50 -15.49
CA ALA A 56 10.47 0.89 -16.36
C ALA A 56 9.12 0.48 -15.76
N VAL A 57 9.03 -0.73 -15.23
CA VAL A 57 7.80 -1.29 -14.64
C VAL A 57 7.49 -0.61 -13.31
N ALA A 58 8.50 -0.42 -12.45
CA ALA A 58 8.40 0.41 -11.26
C ALA A 58 7.83 1.81 -11.58
N SER A 59 8.30 2.42 -12.66
CA SER A 59 7.84 3.74 -13.12
C SER A 59 6.39 3.71 -13.61
N ILE A 60 6.00 2.67 -14.36
CA ILE A 60 4.62 2.46 -14.83
C ILE A 60 3.68 2.29 -13.65
N LEU A 61 4.03 1.45 -12.67
CA LEU A 61 3.22 1.19 -11.48
C LEU A 61 3.06 2.45 -10.62
N LEU A 62 4.14 3.21 -10.41
CA LEU A 62 4.07 4.50 -9.70
C LEU A 62 3.24 5.53 -10.46
N PHE A 63 3.36 5.59 -11.78
CA PHE A 63 2.54 6.48 -12.60
C PHE A 63 1.05 6.11 -12.52
N ALA A 64 0.71 4.83 -12.63
CA ALA A 64 -0.65 4.33 -12.45
C ALA A 64 -1.20 4.68 -11.06
N ALA A 65 -0.40 4.46 -10.01
CA ALA A 65 -0.76 4.80 -8.64
C ALA A 65 -1.00 6.29 -8.44
N ASN A 66 -0.14 7.15 -9.01
CA ASN A 66 -0.30 8.60 -8.95
C ASN A 66 -1.58 9.08 -9.64
N ARG A 67 -1.96 8.47 -10.78
CA ARG A 67 -3.23 8.79 -11.47
C ARG A 67 -4.46 8.34 -10.68
N ALA A 68 -4.35 7.21 -9.98
CA ALA A 68 -5.40 6.67 -9.13
C ALA A 68 -5.47 7.30 -7.73
N ASN A 69 -4.56 8.23 -7.40
CA ASN A 69 -4.35 8.75 -6.05
C ASN A 69 -4.03 7.66 -4.99
N PHE A 70 -3.50 6.53 -5.43
CA PHE A 70 -3.06 5.44 -4.58
C PHE A 70 -1.67 5.75 -4.02
N ARG A 71 -1.63 6.31 -2.81
CA ARG A 71 -0.37 6.78 -2.17
C ARG A 71 -0.21 6.23 -0.75
N PRO A 72 -0.06 4.91 -0.58
CA PRO A 72 0.02 4.27 0.73
C PRO A 72 1.19 4.80 1.60
N HIS A 73 2.32 5.19 1.01
CA HIS A 73 3.43 5.78 1.76
C HIS A 73 3.13 7.19 2.31
N GLN A 74 2.22 7.92 1.69
CA GLN A 74 1.87 9.28 2.12
C GLN A 74 0.66 9.26 3.06
N ASN A 75 -0.34 8.44 2.73
CA ASN A 75 -1.64 8.43 3.40
C ASN A 75 -1.70 7.40 4.54
N GLY A 76 -0.80 6.41 4.54
CA GLY A 76 -0.92 5.27 5.43
C GLY A 76 -2.08 4.38 5.05
N VAL A 77 -3.06 4.27 5.94
CA VAL A 77 -4.27 3.48 5.70
C VAL A 77 -5.17 4.23 4.72
N ILE A 78 -5.50 3.58 3.61
CA ILE A 78 -6.41 4.12 2.59
C ILE A 78 -7.82 3.63 2.89
N THR A 79 -8.81 4.52 3.00
CA THR A 79 -10.20 4.16 3.35
C THR A 79 -11.16 4.26 2.16
N ASP A 80 -10.70 4.76 1.00
CA ASP A 80 -11.50 4.89 -0.21
C ASP A 80 -11.27 3.67 -1.12
N SER A 81 -12.32 2.90 -1.38
CA SER A 81 -12.29 1.68 -2.21
C SER A 81 -12.08 1.97 -3.70
N ALA A 82 -12.51 3.14 -4.18
CA ALA A 82 -12.33 3.52 -5.57
C ALA A 82 -10.84 3.72 -5.92
N VAL A 83 -10.03 4.19 -4.96
CA VAL A 83 -8.60 4.45 -5.15
C VAL A 83 -7.83 3.18 -5.52
N PHE A 84 -8.11 2.06 -4.83
CA PHE A 84 -7.42 0.80 -5.12
C PHE A 84 -7.92 0.13 -6.40
N GLY A 85 -9.25 0.14 -6.62
CA GLY A 85 -9.83 -0.35 -7.87
C GLY A 85 -9.28 0.40 -9.09
N GLU A 86 -9.14 1.72 -9.00
CA GLU A 86 -8.58 2.52 -10.09
C GLU A 86 -7.08 2.29 -10.27
N PHE A 87 -6.32 2.05 -9.19
CA PHE A 87 -4.91 1.67 -9.30
C PHE A 87 -4.73 0.34 -10.05
N ILE A 88 -5.50 -0.69 -9.71
CA ILE A 88 -5.50 -1.97 -10.43
C ILE A 88 -5.87 -1.74 -11.90
N ASN A 89 -6.93 -0.97 -12.16
CA ASN A 89 -7.38 -0.67 -13.51
C ASN A 89 -6.29 0.05 -14.35
N GLN A 90 -5.64 1.07 -13.81
CA GLN A 90 -4.59 1.85 -14.48
C GLN A 90 -3.31 1.02 -14.71
N SER A 91 -2.91 0.19 -13.75
CA SER A 91 -1.71 -0.63 -13.84
C SER A 91 -1.87 -1.77 -14.85
N THR A 92 -3.01 -2.47 -14.83
CA THR A 92 -3.26 -3.65 -15.66
C THR A 92 -3.62 -3.32 -17.11
N ARG A 93 -4.18 -2.14 -17.38
CA ARG A 93 -4.51 -1.67 -18.73
C ARG A 93 -3.37 -0.94 -19.42
N PHE A 94 -2.20 -0.84 -18.79
CA PHE A 94 -1.05 -0.21 -19.44
C PHE A 94 -0.65 -0.98 -20.72
N PRO A 95 -0.34 -0.32 -21.86
CA PRO A 95 -0.21 -1.01 -23.15
C PRO A 95 0.81 -2.14 -23.22
N ALA A 96 1.87 -2.09 -22.39
CA ALA A 96 2.90 -3.13 -22.33
C ALA A 96 2.57 -4.26 -21.34
N VAL A 97 1.47 -4.18 -20.60
CA VAL A 97 1.11 -5.17 -19.58
C VAL A 97 0.27 -6.28 -20.20
N ARG A 98 0.59 -7.53 -19.88
CA ARG A 98 -0.11 -8.73 -20.35
C ARG A 98 -0.48 -9.62 -19.16
N PRO A 99 -1.76 -9.98 -18.98
CA PRO A 99 -2.11 -10.95 -17.96
C PRO A 99 -1.49 -12.30 -18.32
N GLN A 100 -0.93 -12.99 -17.32
CA GLN A 100 -0.44 -14.35 -17.44
C GLN A 100 -1.27 -15.31 -16.61
N ILE A 101 -1.49 -14.96 -15.36
CA ILE A 101 -2.20 -15.80 -14.39
C ILE A 101 -3.20 -14.90 -13.68
N GLU A 102 -4.45 -15.36 -13.65
CA GLU A 102 -5.48 -14.77 -12.81
C GLU A 102 -5.94 -15.82 -11.83
N TYR A 103 -5.84 -15.50 -10.55
CA TYR A 103 -6.22 -16.40 -9.48
C TYR A 103 -7.10 -15.68 -8.47
N GLY A 104 -8.17 -16.36 -8.06
CA GLY A 104 -9.11 -15.87 -7.07
C GLY A 104 -9.82 -17.04 -6.41
N ASN A 105 -9.74 -17.12 -5.08
CA ASN A 105 -10.44 -18.13 -4.30
C ASN A 105 -10.83 -17.58 -2.94
N GLU A 106 -11.84 -18.20 -2.34
CA GLU A 106 -12.17 -17.97 -0.94
C GLU A 106 -11.29 -18.89 -0.07
N LEU A 107 -10.75 -18.35 1.01
CA LEU A 107 -9.97 -19.04 2.03
C LEU A 107 -10.85 -19.23 3.26
N GLU A 108 -11.08 -20.47 3.66
CA GLU A 108 -11.81 -20.78 4.88
C GLU A 108 -10.88 -20.69 6.09
N LEU A 109 -10.97 -19.57 6.80
CA LEU A 109 -10.16 -19.30 7.98
C LEU A 109 -10.93 -19.69 9.24
N ASN A 110 -10.22 -20.32 10.19
CA ASN A 110 -10.73 -20.73 11.49
C ASN A 110 -10.39 -19.73 12.61
N GLY A 111 -9.76 -18.61 12.26
CA GLY A 111 -9.31 -17.56 13.19
C GLY A 111 -7.87 -17.69 13.68
N ASP A 112 -7.18 -18.80 13.40
CA ASP A 112 -5.74 -18.92 13.63
C ASP A 112 -4.96 -18.13 12.56
N ARG A 113 -4.08 -17.25 13.02
CA ARG A 113 -3.22 -16.45 12.16
C ARG A 113 -2.22 -17.32 11.38
N HIS A 114 -1.73 -18.41 11.97
CA HIS A 114 -0.81 -19.32 11.27
C HIS A 114 -1.52 -20.08 10.14
N GLN A 115 -2.79 -20.46 10.34
CA GLN A 115 -3.60 -21.09 9.30
C GLN A 115 -3.76 -20.18 8.08
N LEU A 116 -3.85 -18.85 8.26
CA LEU A 116 -3.92 -17.93 7.11
C LEU A 116 -2.76 -18.14 6.13
N LYS A 117 -1.53 -18.21 6.66
CA LYS A 117 -0.34 -18.40 5.85
C LYS A 117 -0.37 -19.75 5.13
N GLU A 118 -0.70 -20.82 5.86
CA GLU A 118 -0.82 -22.16 5.30
C GLU A 118 -1.89 -22.24 4.21
N GLU A 119 -3.03 -21.58 4.38
CA GLU A 119 -4.11 -21.55 3.39
C GLU A 119 -3.71 -20.78 2.15
N ILE A 120 -3.05 -19.61 2.28
CA ILE A 120 -2.53 -18.89 1.11
C ILE A 120 -1.51 -19.76 0.37
N GLU A 121 -0.56 -20.37 1.09
CA GLU A 121 0.46 -21.23 0.48
C GLU A 121 -0.17 -22.42 -0.24
N ARG A 122 -1.03 -23.18 0.43
CA ARG A 122 -1.73 -24.34 -0.13
C ARG A 122 -2.55 -23.97 -1.36
N THR A 123 -3.25 -22.84 -1.30
CA THR A 123 -4.17 -22.38 -2.34
C THR A 123 -3.39 -21.80 -3.52
N TYR A 124 -2.25 -21.15 -3.31
CA TYR A 124 -1.46 -20.50 -4.36
C TYR A 124 -0.36 -21.40 -4.99
N HIS A 125 0.11 -22.44 -4.28
CA HIS A 125 1.21 -23.33 -4.71
C HIS A 125 0.97 -24.05 -6.05
N ALA A 126 -0.28 -24.19 -6.49
CA ALA A 126 -0.58 -24.93 -7.72
C ALA A 126 -0.16 -24.18 -9.00
N ASN A 127 -0.02 -22.85 -8.97
CA ASN A 127 -0.02 -22.06 -10.21
C ASN A 127 1.03 -20.95 -10.30
N VAL A 128 1.81 -20.64 -9.25
CA VAL A 128 2.69 -19.46 -9.25
C VAL A 128 4.01 -19.67 -8.48
N ASN A 129 5.00 -18.85 -8.80
CA ASN A 129 6.29 -18.77 -8.10
C ASN A 129 6.13 -17.99 -6.78
N HIS A 130 6.82 -18.38 -5.71
CA HIS A 130 6.91 -17.66 -4.43
C HIS A 130 5.64 -17.58 -3.53
N PRO A 131 4.88 -18.68 -3.34
CA PRO A 131 3.70 -18.67 -2.46
C PRO A 131 4.02 -18.30 -1.01
N GLN A 132 5.15 -18.75 -0.49
CA GLN A 132 5.54 -18.45 0.90
C GLN A 132 5.83 -16.96 1.08
N GLU A 133 6.50 -16.34 0.12
CA GLU A 133 6.84 -14.92 0.18
C GLU A 133 5.60 -14.03 0.17
N ILE A 134 4.60 -14.35 -0.64
CA ILE A 134 3.31 -13.62 -0.68
C ILE A 134 2.53 -13.84 0.63
N ALA A 135 2.46 -15.08 1.11
CA ALA A 135 1.76 -15.40 2.35
C ALA A 135 2.38 -14.66 3.55
N ASN A 136 3.71 -14.69 3.69
CA ASN A 136 4.43 -13.93 4.71
C ASN A 136 4.22 -12.42 4.57
N ALA A 137 4.22 -11.89 3.34
CA ALA A 137 4.06 -10.47 3.11
C ALA A 137 2.64 -10.00 3.49
N LEU A 138 1.60 -10.73 3.12
CA LEU A 138 0.22 -10.42 3.47
C LEU A 138 -0.02 -10.58 4.98
N GLU A 139 0.49 -11.64 5.60
CA GLU A 139 0.43 -11.82 7.06
C GLU A 139 1.11 -10.67 7.80
N GLY A 140 2.26 -10.20 7.29
CA GLY A 140 3.01 -9.07 7.86
C GLY A 140 2.30 -7.73 7.76
N LEU A 141 1.26 -7.61 6.92
CA LEU A 141 0.44 -6.40 6.80
C LEU A 141 -0.73 -6.38 7.80
N ILE A 142 -1.01 -7.49 8.49
CA ILE A 142 -2.05 -7.51 9.53
C ILE A 142 -1.60 -6.59 10.68
N PRO A 143 -2.41 -5.57 11.03
CA PRO A 143 -2.08 -4.69 12.14
C PRO A 143 -2.06 -5.46 13.45
N SER A 144 -1.26 -5.02 14.42
CA SER A 144 -1.31 -5.65 15.74
C SER A 144 -2.47 -5.14 16.59
N ARG A 145 -3.01 -3.95 16.30
CA ARG A 145 -4.14 -3.33 17.02
C ARG A 145 -5.08 -2.59 16.06
N LEU A 146 -6.36 -2.52 16.42
CA LEU A 146 -7.30 -1.60 15.77
C LEU A 146 -7.34 -0.28 16.54
N SER A 147 -7.77 0.80 15.89
CA SER A 147 -7.93 2.11 16.53
C SER A 147 -8.94 2.04 17.69
N ALA A 148 -8.75 2.87 18.71
CA ALA A 148 -9.63 2.92 19.88
C ALA A 148 -11.10 3.12 19.48
N GLY A 149 -12.00 2.33 20.09
CA GLY A 149 -13.44 2.35 19.79
C GLY A 149 -13.85 1.60 18.51
N VAL A 150 -12.90 1.05 17.74
CA VAL A 150 -13.18 0.20 16.58
C VAL A 150 -13.27 -1.26 17.01
N LYS A 151 -14.47 -1.85 16.92
CA LYS A 151 -14.70 -3.26 17.28
C LYS A 151 -14.39 -4.24 16.14
N SER A 152 -14.69 -3.85 14.91
CA SER A 152 -14.45 -4.67 13.72
C SER A 152 -14.31 -3.79 12.49
N GLN A 153 -13.47 -4.22 11.55
CA GLN A 153 -13.27 -3.59 10.25
C GLN A 153 -12.97 -4.63 9.17
N VAL A 154 -13.38 -4.35 7.94
CA VAL A 154 -12.97 -5.08 6.74
C VAL A 154 -11.72 -4.41 6.15
N TRP A 155 -10.65 -5.17 6.08
CA TRP A 155 -9.34 -4.74 5.63
C TRP A 155 -9.00 -5.38 4.29
N VAL A 156 -8.38 -4.61 3.41
CA VAL A 156 -7.68 -5.12 2.23
C VAL A 156 -6.18 -5.06 2.48
N LEU A 157 -5.55 -6.22 2.51
CA LEU A 157 -4.10 -6.34 2.57
C LEU A 157 -3.62 -6.57 1.14
N SER A 158 -2.97 -5.59 0.52
CA SER A 158 -2.43 -5.72 -0.84
C SER A 158 -0.92 -5.92 -0.83
N HIS A 159 -0.41 -6.75 -1.74
CA HIS A 159 1.01 -6.94 -1.94
C HIS A 159 1.34 -6.88 -3.44
N ILE A 160 2.37 -6.11 -3.78
CA ILE A 160 2.88 -6.02 -5.16
C ILE A 160 4.30 -6.59 -5.18
N THR A 161 4.53 -7.62 -5.98
CA THR A 161 5.85 -8.20 -6.20
C THR A 161 6.35 -7.83 -7.57
N LEU A 162 7.50 -7.16 -7.66
CA LEU A 162 8.22 -6.98 -8.92
C LEU A 162 9.19 -8.16 -9.09
N LEU A 163 9.08 -8.88 -10.20
CA LEU A 163 9.93 -10.00 -10.57
C LEU A 163 10.92 -9.54 -11.63
N SER A 164 12.22 -9.65 -11.35
CA SER A 164 13.29 -9.22 -12.25
C SER A 164 14.48 -10.15 -12.15
N GLU A 165 14.56 -11.13 -13.05
CA GLU A 165 15.70 -12.03 -13.14
C GLU A 165 16.66 -11.62 -14.29
N PRO A 166 17.98 -11.81 -14.14
CA PRO A 166 18.94 -11.53 -15.19
C PRO A 166 18.59 -12.29 -16.47
N HIS A 167 18.51 -11.57 -17.60
CA HIS A 167 18.22 -12.13 -18.91
C HIS A 167 16.84 -12.79 -19.06
N GLN A 168 15.93 -12.59 -18.11
CA GLN A 168 14.55 -13.03 -18.20
C GLN A 168 13.58 -11.86 -18.41
N GLU A 169 12.33 -12.22 -18.67
CA GLU A 169 11.23 -11.27 -18.77
C GLU A 169 10.93 -10.66 -17.39
N VAL A 170 10.70 -9.35 -17.36
CA VAL A 170 10.24 -8.65 -16.17
C VAL A 170 8.73 -8.85 -16.04
N ALA A 171 8.27 -9.13 -14.83
CA ALA A 171 6.86 -9.30 -14.51
C ALA A 171 6.54 -8.62 -13.19
N PHE A 172 5.25 -8.42 -12.91
CA PHE A 172 4.81 -8.07 -11.56
C PHE A 172 3.59 -8.90 -11.18
N GLU A 173 3.47 -9.17 -9.89
CA GLU A 173 2.33 -9.84 -9.30
C GLU A 173 1.60 -8.87 -8.38
N LEU A 174 0.28 -8.88 -8.44
CA LEU A 174 -0.59 -8.15 -7.53
C LEU A 174 -1.44 -9.18 -6.78
N ALA A 175 -1.15 -9.35 -5.50
CA ALA A 175 -1.91 -10.16 -4.57
C ALA A 175 -2.69 -9.26 -3.62
N TYR A 176 -3.92 -9.63 -3.28
CA TYR A 176 -4.63 -8.99 -2.19
C TYR A 176 -5.55 -9.97 -1.47
N LEU A 177 -5.77 -9.67 -0.20
CA LEU A 177 -6.60 -10.45 0.69
C LEU A 177 -7.58 -9.52 1.39
N VAL A 178 -8.87 -9.87 1.33
CA VAL A 178 -9.94 -9.16 2.05
C VAL A 178 -10.24 -9.92 3.34
N LEU A 179 -9.96 -9.29 4.48
CA LEU A 179 -10.13 -9.86 5.83
C LEU A 179 -11.02 -8.98 6.70
N LYS A 180 -11.98 -9.59 7.37
CA LYS A 180 -12.58 -9.02 8.57
C LYS A 180 -11.65 -9.21 9.77
N LEU A 181 -11.27 -8.11 10.38
CA LEU A 181 -10.50 -8.06 11.62
C LEU A 181 -11.42 -7.61 12.76
N VAL A 182 -11.14 -8.12 13.98
CA VAL A 182 -11.83 -7.68 15.20
C VAL A 182 -10.83 -7.30 16.28
N ALA A 183 -11.22 -6.35 17.11
CA ALA A 183 -10.49 -6.06 18.34
C ALA A 183 -10.73 -7.16 19.37
N ALA A 184 -9.71 -7.49 20.15
CA ALA A 184 -9.81 -8.45 21.24
C ALA A 184 -10.73 -7.97 22.39
N ASP A 185 -10.94 -6.67 22.51
CA ASP A 185 -11.75 -6.00 23.52
C ASP A 185 -12.53 -4.82 22.91
N ASP A 186 -13.51 -4.33 23.68
CA ASP A 186 -14.42 -3.25 23.27
C ASP A 186 -13.74 -1.87 23.18
N ASN A 187 -12.50 -1.73 23.66
CA ASN A 187 -11.78 -0.46 23.74
C ASN A 187 -10.80 -0.23 22.58
N GLY A 188 -10.68 -1.16 21.64
CA GLY A 188 -9.60 -1.15 20.65
C GLY A 188 -8.39 -1.89 21.21
N GLY A 189 -8.35 -3.18 20.93
CA GLY A 189 -7.38 -4.12 21.49
C GLY A 189 -6.45 -4.69 20.44
N ALA A 190 -5.76 -5.76 20.84
CA ALA A 190 -5.02 -6.60 19.91
C ALA A 190 -5.95 -7.11 18.79
N VAL A 191 -5.44 -7.11 17.56
CA VAL A 191 -6.17 -7.62 16.40
C VAL A 191 -6.27 -9.13 16.46
N LYS A 192 -7.45 -9.65 16.17
CA LYS A 192 -7.71 -11.06 15.95
C LYS A 192 -8.27 -11.26 14.55
N VAL A 193 -7.77 -12.29 13.87
CA VAL A 193 -8.45 -12.88 12.72
C VAL A 193 -9.59 -13.73 13.28
N VAL A 194 -10.80 -13.56 12.74
CA VAL A 194 -11.96 -14.38 13.12
C VAL A 194 -12.20 -15.49 12.12
N PRO A 195 -12.93 -16.55 12.50
CA PRO A 195 -13.44 -17.50 11.54
C PRO A 195 -14.25 -16.79 10.44
N GLN A 196 -13.88 -16.99 9.18
CA GLN A 196 -14.48 -16.33 8.03
C GLN A 196 -14.08 -16.98 6.71
N SER A 197 -14.91 -16.76 5.69
CA SER A 197 -14.54 -16.98 4.28
C SER A 197 -13.88 -15.69 3.77
N ALA A 198 -12.57 -15.71 3.58
CA ALA A 198 -11.75 -14.56 3.19
C ALA A 198 -11.43 -14.61 1.71
N HIS A 199 -11.62 -13.49 1.00
CA HIS A 199 -11.35 -13.47 -0.42
C HIS A 199 -9.88 -13.18 -0.70
N PHE A 200 -9.21 -14.12 -1.35
CA PHE A 200 -7.83 -13.99 -1.81
C PHE A 200 -7.80 -13.96 -3.33
N SER A 201 -7.04 -13.01 -3.89
CA SER A 201 -6.75 -12.98 -5.31
C SER A 201 -5.29 -12.63 -5.53
N ALA A 202 -4.72 -13.22 -6.55
CA ALA A 202 -3.37 -12.95 -6.97
C ALA A 202 -3.27 -13.07 -8.49
N ASN A 203 -2.70 -12.05 -9.11
CA ASN A 203 -2.67 -11.93 -10.56
C ASN A 203 -1.24 -11.60 -10.99
N ALA A 204 -0.70 -12.40 -11.90
CA ALA A 204 0.63 -12.21 -12.46
C ALA A 204 0.54 -11.57 -13.84
N TYR A 205 1.39 -10.57 -14.07
CA TYR A 205 1.42 -9.79 -15.30
C TYR A 205 2.83 -9.76 -15.87
N ARG A 206 2.96 -10.21 -17.11
CA ARG A 206 4.19 -10.05 -17.88
C ARG A 206 4.24 -8.69 -18.57
N ILE A 207 5.46 -8.23 -18.76
CA ILE A 207 5.75 -7.00 -19.48
C ILE A 207 6.25 -7.32 -20.89
N ASP A 208 5.49 -6.84 -21.87
CA ASP A 208 5.81 -6.90 -23.29
C ASP A 208 6.96 -5.92 -23.60
N SER A 209 8.17 -6.46 -23.56
CA SER A 209 9.41 -5.70 -23.76
C SER A 209 9.45 -5.02 -25.12
N ASP A 210 8.93 -5.64 -26.18
CA ASP A 210 8.92 -5.06 -27.51
C ASP A 210 8.09 -3.76 -27.56
N ILE A 211 6.99 -3.71 -26.82
CA ILE A 211 6.16 -2.50 -26.73
C ILE A 211 6.89 -1.40 -25.98
N LEU A 212 7.56 -1.72 -24.87
CA LEU A 212 8.39 -0.75 -24.16
C LEU A 212 9.47 -0.16 -25.07
N ILE A 213 10.20 -1.03 -25.78
CA ILE A 213 11.30 -0.63 -26.67
C ILE A 213 10.80 0.24 -27.82
N LYS A 214 9.76 -0.20 -28.53
CA LYS A 214 9.19 0.52 -29.69
C LYS A 214 8.63 1.89 -29.30
N ASN A 215 8.07 2.02 -28.10
CA ASN A 215 7.42 3.25 -27.63
C ASN A 215 8.24 4.02 -26.59
N ALA A 216 9.51 3.68 -26.38
CA ALA A 216 10.34 4.21 -25.30
C ALA A 216 10.37 5.75 -25.25
N VAL A 217 10.46 6.41 -26.41
CA VAL A 217 10.45 7.88 -26.50
C VAL A 217 9.11 8.47 -26.07
N GLN A 218 8.00 7.83 -26.44
CA GLN A 218 6.67 8.29 -26.03
C GLN A 218 6.47 8.08 -24.52
N PHE A 219 6.83 6.92 -23.99
CA PHE A 219 6.71 6.63 -22.57
C PHE A 219 7.59 7.55 -21.72
N ALA A 220 8.85 7.77 -22.11
CA ALA A 220 9.76 8.68 -21.41
C ALA A 220 9.27 10.14 -21.35
N ARG A 221 8.43 10.58 -22.30
CA ARG A 221 7.82 11.92 -22.29
C ARG A 221 6.61 12.02 -21.35
N GLN A 222 5.95 10.91 -21.07
CA GLN A 222 4.66 10.87 -20.35
C GLN A 222 4.80 10.35 -18.92
N ILE A 223 5.78 9.47 -18.69
CA ILE A 223 5.94 8.71 -17.47
C ILE A 223 7.24 9.17 -16.81
N PRO A 224 7.17 9.83 -15.64
CA PRO A 224 8.36 10.10 -14.85
C PRO A 224 9.07 8.78 -14.51
N THR A 225 10.39 8.78 -14.62
CA THR A 225 11.18 7.59 -14.35
C THR A 225 11.63 7.53 -12.90
N PHE A 226 11.47 6.36 -12.30
CA PHE A 226 11.81 6.07 -10.92
C PHE A 226 12.71 4.83 -10.85
N ASP A 227 13.56 4.81 -9.83
CA ASP A 227 14.30 3.59 -9.48
C ASP A 227 13.39 2.58 -8.75
N VAL A 228 13.79 1.31 -8.77
CA VAL A 228 13.04 0.25 -8.08
C VAL A 228 12.91 0.52 -6.58
N PRO A 229 13.94 0.99 -5.84
CA PRO A 229 13.82 1.31 -4.42
C PRO A 229 12.75 2.37 -4.11
N THR A 230 12.58 3.38 -4.98
CA THR A 230 11.54 4.40 -4.85
C THR A 230 10.16 3.78 -5.01
N PHE A 231 9.96 2.90 -5.99
CA PHE A 231 8.72 2.14 -6.11
C PHE A 231 8.41 1.31 -4.86
N LEU A 232 9.41 0.58 -4.35
CA LEU A 232 9.26 -0.24 -3.14
C LEU A 232 8.95 0.59 -1.89
N LYS A 233 9.29 1.87 -1.89
CA LYS A 233 8.99 2.80 -0.81
C LYS A 233 7.59 3.40 -0.97
N GLU A 234 7.32 4.01 -2.11
CA GLU A 234 6.15 4.86 -2.32
C GLU A 234 4.83 4.08 -2.41
N LEU A 235 4.86 2.83 -2.89
CA LEU A 235 3.68 1.96 -2.96
C LEU A 235 3.50 1.04 -1.74
N SER A 236 4.25 1.31 -0.67
CA SER A 236 4.21 0.56 0.57
C SER A 236 3.70 1.40 1.74
N THR A 237 2.86 0.82 2.58
CA THR A 237 2.60 1.29 3.94
C THR A 237 3.70 0.84 4.90
N THR A 238 4.48 -0.18 4.53
CA THR A 238 5.65 -0.58 5.31
C THR A 238 6.71 0.53 5.20
N ARG A 239 7.36 0.90 6.31
CA ARG A 239 8.33 2.02 6.42
C ARG A 239 7.72 3.43 6.51
N LEU A 240 6.42 3.56 6.79
CA LEU A 240 5.88 4.83 7.26
C LEU A 240 6.63 5.27 8.53
N THR A 241 7.10 6.51 8.53
CA THR A 241 7.64 7.18 9.71
C THR A 241 6.75 8.37 9.99
N LYS A 242 6.06 8.36 11.13
CA LYS A 242 5.31 9.52 11.61
C LYS A 242 6.29 10.43 12.36
N LYS A 243 6.40 11.70 11.96
CA LYS A 243 7.00 12.71 12.84
C LYS A 243 5.93 13.15 13.83
N VAL A 244 6.13 12.86 15.12
CA VAL A 244 5.31 13.41 16.21
C VAL A 244 6.23 14.24 17.10
N ASN A 245 5.92 15.53 17.27
CA ASN A 245 6.68 16.45 18.13
C ASN A 245 8.20 16.49 17.87
N GLY A 246 8.64 16.41 16.62
CA GLY A 246 10.06 16.46 16.26
C GLY A 246 10.82 15.13 16.39
N ASN A 247 10.18 14.07 16.92
CA ASN A 247 10.73 12.72 16.94
C ASN A 247 10.19 11.90 15.75
N VAL A 248 11.06 11.12 15.13
CA VAL A 248 10.70 10.17 14.06
C VAL A 248 10.21 8.88 14.72
N GLU A 249 8.90 8.72 14.85
CA GLU A 249 8.28 7.46 15.24
C GLU A 249 8.10 6.61 13.99
N ARG A 250 8.74 5.44 13.91
CA ARG A 250 8.35 4.45 12.91
C ARG A 250 6.89 4.06 13.19
N LEU A 251 6.08 3.89 12.14
CA LEU A 251 4.74 3.32 12.25
C LEU A 251 4.79 1.85 12.75
N GLU A 252 5.99 1.29 12.99
CA GLU A 252 6.23 0.16 13.89
C GLU A 252 5.54 0.34 15.24
N ALA A 253 5.36 1.55 15.78
CA ALA A 253 4.58 1.76 17.02
C ALA A 253 3.09 1.38 16.90
N TRP A 254 2.52 1.35 15.68
CA TRP A 254 1.15 0.90 15.43
C TRP A 254 1.07 -0.62 15.19
N LEU A 255 2.19 -1.23 14.79
CA LEU A 255 2.38 -2.69 14.69
C LEU A 255 2.92 -3.31 15.98
N ASP A 256 3.38 -2.52 16.95
CA ASP A 256 3.98 -3.01 18.19
C ASP A 256 3.43 -2.27 19.42
N GLY A 257 2.11 -2.33 19.59
CA GLY A 257 1.45 -2.45 20.90
C GLY A 257 1.74 -1.47 22.04
N LYS A 258 2.52 -0.39 21.88
CA LYS A 258 2.88 0.52 22.96
C LYS A 258 2.62 1.98 22.59
N ASP A 259 1.93 2.62 23.52
CA ASP A 259 1.65 4.05 23.67
C ASP A 259 0.51 4.67 22.85
N ASN A 260 -0.65 4.79 23.52
CA ASN A 260 -1.09 6.09 24.04
C ASN A 260 -2.19 5.97 25.10
N ASP A 261 -1.82 5.46 26.27
CA ASP A 261 -2.45 5.85 27.54
C ASP A 261 -1.56 6.94 28.16
N LYS A 262 -1.72 8.18 27.71
CA LYS A 262 -1.24 9.41 28.38
C LYS A 262 -1.66 10.64 27.57
N ASN A 263 -2.94 10.97 27.65
CA ASN A 263 -3.40 12.36 27.68
C ASN A 263 -4.85 12.40 28.18
N LEU A 264 -5.00 12.12 29.48
CA LEU A 264 -6.11 12.62 30.28
C LEU A 264 -5.48 13.15 31.56
N ILE A 265 -5.15 14.44 31.56
CA ILE A 265 -5.41 15.43 32.62
C ILE A 265 -4.43 16.62 32.49
N SER A 266 -5.04 17.81 32.48
CA SER A 266 -4.50 19.16 32.69
C SER A 266 -3.81 19.85 31.50
N GLY A 267 -4.48 20.89 31.01
CA GLY A 267 -3.90 21.82 30.05
C GLY A 267 -4.91 22.74 29.38
N GLN A 268 -5.96 23.19 30.06
CA GLN A 268 -6.72 24.34 29.56
C GLN A 268 -5.84 25.59 29.63
N SER A 269 -5.33 25.93 28.45
CA SER A 269 -5.10 27.27 27.90
C SER A 269 -5.36 28.45 28.85
N SER A 270 -4.28 29.14 29.20
CA SER A 270 -4.33 30.58 29.43
C SER A 270 -4.58 31.30 28.09
N HIS A 271 -5.60 32.17 28.02
CA HIS A 271 -5.57 33.52 27.42
C HIS A 271 -6.98 33.97 27.00
N ARG A 272 -7.57 34.95 27.71
CA ARG A 272 -7.76 36.32 27.23
C ARG A 272 -8.60 37.19 28.19
N GLN A 273 -8.08 38.40 28.45
CA GLN A 273 -8.76 39.73 28.48
C GLN A 273 -10.05 39.87 29.32
N THR A 274 -10.21 40.77 30.29
CA THR A 274 -10.07 42.24 30.25
C THR A 274 -10.47 42.85 31.62
N HIS A 275 -9.98 44.07 31.90
CA HIS A 275 -10.51 45.14 32.78
C HIS A 275 -11.12 44.83 34.16
N HIS A 276 -10.50 45.35 35.24
CA HIS A 276 -11.12 46.36 36.12
C HIS A 276 -10.15 46.95 37.15
N CYS A 277 -10.36 48.23 37.46
CA CYS A 277 -9.65 49.07 38.41
C CYS A 277 -9.82 48.63 39.88
N ALA A 278 -8.80 48.86 40.71
CA ALA A 278 -8.83 49.75 41.89
C ALA A 278 -7.84 49.30 42.99
N GLY A 279 -7.05 50.24 43.49
CA GLY A 279 -6.73 50.28 44.93
C GLY A 279 -5.26 50.13 45.35
N ARG A 280 -4.71 51.25 45.84
CA ARG A 280 -3.71 51.42 46.93
C ARG A 280 -2.20 51.38 46.59
N PHE A 281 -1.65 52.60 46.60
CA PHE A 281 -0.32 53.07 47.08
C PHE A 281 0.11 52.51 48.46
N PRO A 282 1.32 52.80 49.01
CA PRO A 282 2.43 53.66 48.53
C PRO A 282 3.88 53.09 48.67
N SER A 283 4.84 53.96 48.30
CA SER A 283 6.25 54.08 48.76
C SER A 283 7.28 53.11 48.15
N SER A 284 8.47 53.50 47.69
CA SER A 284 9.31 54.66 48.02
C SER A 284 10.35 54.97 46.92
N GLN A 285 10.61 56.27 46.76
CA GLN A 285 11.80 56.98 46.27
C GLN A 285 13.04 56.21 45.77
N LEU A 286 13.58 56.62 44.60
CA LEU A 286 14.87 57.33 44.49
C LEU A 286 15.12 57.91 43.08
N ARG A 287 15.46 59.21 43.04
CA ARG A 287 16.11 59.98 41.95
C ARG A 287 17.57 59.48 41.76
N LEU A 288 18.30 59.66 40.66
CA LEU A 288 18.72 60.85 39.88
C LEU A 288 19.24 60.33 38.50
N GLN A 289 18.98 60.99 37.35
CA GLN A 289 19.85 61.98 36.64
C GLN A 289 21.37 61.65 36.71
N ALA A 290 22.14 61.56 35.63
CA ALA A 290 22.10 62.19 34.31
C ALA A 290 22.62 61.23 33.21
#